data_AF-A0A0D0D4E4-F1
#
_entry.id   AF-A0A0D0D4E4-F1
#
_cell.length_a   1.000
_cell.length_b   1.000
_cell.length_c   1.000
_cell.angle_alpha   90.00
_cell.angle_beta   90.00
_cell.angle_gamma   90.00
#
_symmetry.space_group_name_H-M   'P 1'
#
loop_
_entity.id
_entity.type
_entity.pdbx_description
1 polymer ?
#
loop_
_entity_poly.entity_id
_entity_poly.type
_entity_poly.pdbx_seq_one_letter_code
_entity_poly.pdbx_strand_id
1 'polypeptide(L)'
;VINLFILPLRVQASKTWIAGVPLEIAKALDWLEDIIYLHRQICDTLQSFQTPEHWLGEALRTFVPRLEIYQPYLVKIGSILEMLKRLVRDEGSDFGEFVRIQEKS
;
A
#
# COMPACT_ATOMS: atom_id res chain seq x y z
N VAL A 1 0.65 -0.02 8.78
CA VAL A 1 0.29 0.75 7.56
C VAL A 1 -1.20 0.66 7.26
N ILE A 2 -1.77 -0.52 6.96
CA ILE A 2 -3.22 -0.65 6.66
C ILE A 2 -4.10 -0.06 7.78
N ASN A 3 -3.89 -0.49 9.01
CA ASN A 3 -4.74 -0.06 10.15
C ASN A 3 -4.55 1.41 10.56
N LEU A 4 -3.40 2.02 10.23
CA LEU A 4 -3.05 3.38 10.66
C LEU A 4 -3.36 4.43 9.59
N PHE A 5 -3.21 4.08 8.32
CA PHE A 5 -3.31 5.04 7.21
C PHE A 5 -4.39 4.68 6.19
N ILE A 6 -4.66 3.40 5.94
CA ILE A 6 -5.66 3.02 4.93
C ILE A 6 -7.06 3.01 5.55
N LEU A 7 -7.29 2.18 6.56
CA LEU A 7 -8.62 2.02 7.17
C LEU A 7 -9.21 3.33 7.71
N PRO A 8 -8.46 4.20 8.41
CA PRO A 8 -9.02 5.47 8.91
C PRO A 8 -9.42 6.45 7.80
N LEU A 9 -8.84 6.32 6.60
CA LEU A 9 -9.14 7.17 5.45
C LEU A 9 -10.20 6.58 4.50
N ARG A 10 -10.73 5.39 4.80
CA ARG A 10 -11.82 4.79 4.02
C ARG A 10 -13.17 5.15 4.61
N VAL A 11 -14.12 5.47 3.74
CA VAL A 11 -15.52 5.62 4.12
C VAL A 11 -16.04 4.24 4.56
N GLN A 12 -16.37 4.07 5.84
CA GLN A 12 -16.98 2.84 6.38
C GLN A 12 -16.24 1.54 5.99
N ALA A 13 -14.91 1.58 5.97
CA ALA A 13 -14.06 0.46 5.53
C ALA A 13 -14.33 -0.05 4.09
N SER A 14 -14.94 0.78 3.24
CA SER A 14 -15.13 0.50 1.82
C SER A 14 -13.86 0.78 1.00
N LYS A 15 -13.92 0.60 -0.33
CA LYS A 15 -12.89 1.05 -1.28
C LYS A 15 -12.96 2.55 -1.61
N THR A 16 -13.85 3.29 -0.97
CA THR A 16 -14.00 4.73 -1.21
C THR A 16 -13.18 5.52 -0.19
N TRP A 17 -12.35 6.45 -0.68
CA TRP A 17 -11.58 7.38 0.15
C TRP A 17 -12.48 8.50 0.68
N ILE A 18 -12.22 8.98 1.89
CA ILE A 18 -12.89 10.18 2.41
C ILE A 18 -12.53 11.42 1.58
N ALA A 19 -13.39 12.44 1.62
CA ALA A 19 -13.08 13.73 1.04
C ALA A 19 -11.83 14.34 1.69
N GLY A 20 -10.97 14.98 0.88
CA GLY A 20 -9.73 15.61 1.34
C GLY A 20 -8.46 14.77 1.17
N VAL A 21 -8.58 13.46 0.88
CA VAL A 21 -7.40 12.66 0.48
C VAL A 21 -6.99 13.01 -0.95
N PRO A 22 -5.74 13.44 -1.18
CA PRO A 22 -5.26 13.71 -2.53
C PRO A 22 -5.30 12.45 -3.41
N LEU A 23 -5.78 12.60 -4.64
CA LEU A 23 -5.98 11.48 -5.57
C LEU A 23 -4.72 10.61 -5.76
N GLU A 24 -3.55 11.23 -5.87
CA GLU A 24 -2.30 10.50 -6.08
C GLU A 24 -1.87 9.71 -4.83
N ILE A 25 -2.22 10.18 -3.62
CA ILE A 25 -1.98 9.44 -2.38
C ILE A 25 -2.95 8.27 -2.28
N ALA A 26 -4.22 8.50 -2.56
CA ALA A 26 -5.25 7.46 -2.64
C ALA A 26 -4.79 6.30 -3.55
N LYS A 27 -4.35 6.60 -4.78
CA LYS A 27 -3.81 5.60 -5.71
C LYS A 27 -2.57 4.88 -5.16
N ALA A 28 -1.64 5.58 -4.53
CA ALA A 28 -0.47 4.95 -3.91
C ALA A 28 -0.85 3.94 -2.84
N LEU A 29 -1.83 4.29 -1.99
CA LEU A 29 -2.32 3.41 -0.94
C LEU A 29 -3.13 2.24 -1.52
N ASP A 30 -3.89 2.45 -2.59
CA ASP A 30 -4.58 1.36 -3.32
C ASP A 30 -3.56 0.36 -3.88
N TRP A 31 -2.51 0.82 -4.58
CA TRP A 31 -1.45 -0.07 -5.08
C TRP A 31 -0.70 -0.79 -3.95
N LEU A 32 -0.46 -0.11 -2.82
CA LEU A 32 0.17 -0.74 -1.66
C LEU A 32 -0.72 -1.85 -1.07
N GLU A 33 -2.03 -1.65 -1.03
CA GLU A 33 -2.98 -2.67 -0.60
C GLU A 33 -2.95 -3.90 -1.53
N ASP A 34 -2.90 -3.69 -2.85
CA ASP A 34 -2.76 -4.76 -3.84
C ASP A 34 -1.43 -5.52 -3.68
N ILE A 35 -0.34 -4.80 -3.42
CA ILE A 35 0.99 -5.39 -3.13
C ILE A 35 0.96 -6.25 -1.86
N ILE A 36 0.34 -5.75 -0.78
CA ILE A 36 0.20 -6.51 0.47
C ILE A 36 -0.66 -7.75 0.24
N TYR A 37 -1.74 -7.63 -0.54
CA TYR A 37 -2.60 -8.76 -0.89
C TYR A 37 -1.84 -9.83 -1.69
N LEU A 38 -1.03 -9.43 -2.68
CA LEU A 38 -0.18 -10.34 -3.44
C LEU A 38 0.82 -11.07 -2.51
N HIS A 39 1.48 -10.33 -1.62
CA HIS A 39 2.40 -10.92 -0.65
C HIS A 39 1.73 -11.90 0.30
N ARG A 40 0.50 -11.61 0.73
CA ARG A 40 -0.29 -12.56 1.54
C ARG A 40 -0.48 -13.88 0.79
N GLN A 41 -0.87 -13.82 -0.49
CA GLN A 41 -1.06 -15.02 -1.29
C GLN A 41 0.25 -15.79 -1.51
N ILE A 42 1.37 -15.09 -1.69
CA ILE A 42 2.69 -15.71 -1.74
C ILE A 42 2.96 -16.44 -0.43
N CYS A 43 2.81 -15.78 0.72
CA CYS A 43 3.02 -16.39 2.03
C CYS A 43 2.11 -17.61 2.26
N ASP A 44 0.82 -17.50 1.98
CA ASP A 44 -0.15 -18.60 2.12
C ASP A 44 0.27 -19.81 1.25
N THR A 45 0.71 -19.53 0.01
CA THR A 45 1.21 -20.56 -0.91
C THR A 45 2.48 -21.21 -0.36
N LEU A 46 3.44 -20.43 0.12
CA LEU A 46 4.68 -20.96 0.68
C LEU A 46 4.45 -21.80 1.95
N GLN A 47 3.52 -21.38 2.81
CA GLN A 47 3.15 -22.11 4.02
C GLN A 47 2.40 -23.42 3.73
N SER A 48 1.73 -23.52 2.59
CA SER A 48 1.05 -24.75 2.18
C SER A 48 2.01 -25.91 1.85
N PHE A 49 3.30 -25.61 1.61
CA PHE A 49 4.33 -26.61 1.34
C PHE A 49 5.04 -27.03 2.63
N GLN A 50 4.93 -28.30 3.01
CA GLN A 50 5.55 -28.85 4.21
C GLN A 50 7.07 -29.12 4.07
N THR A 51 7.59 -29.23 2.84
CA THR A 51 9.02 -29.47 2.56
C THR A 51 9.55 -28.50 1.50
N PRO A 52 10.59 -27.70 1.81
CA PRO A 52 10.89 -26.47 1.07
C PRO A 52 11.76 -26.61 -0.20
N GLU A 53 12.29 -27.79 -0.50
CA GLU A 53 13.57 -27.82 -1.23
C GLU A 53 13.45 -27.86 -2.77
N HIS A 54 12.29 -28.25 -3.35
CA HIS A 54 12.17 -28.38 -4.82
C HIS A 54 11.05 -27.57 -5.46
N TRP A 55 9.96 -27.30 -4.74
CA TRP A 55 8.76 -26.66 -5.31
C TRP A 55 8.75 -25.13 -5.16
N LEU A 56 9.66 -24.57 -4.36
CA LEU A 56 9.70 -23.14 -4.05
C LEU A 56 9.88 -22.28 -5.32
N GLY A 57 10.81 -22.67 -6.18
CA GLY A 57 11.09 -21.94 -7.43
C GLY A 57 9.89 -21.96 -8.39
N GLU A 58 9.22 -23.10 -8.51
CA GLU A 58 8.03 -23.24 -9.36
C GLU A 58 6.84 -22.46 -8.79
N ALA A 59 6.61 -22.54 -7.48
CA ALA A 59 5.57 -21.78 -6.80
C ALA A 59 5.77 -20.26 -7.01
N LEU A 60 6.98 -19.76 -6.78
CA LEU A 60 7.30 -18.33 -6.97
C LEU A 60 7.19 -17.90 -8.44
N ARG A 61 7.54 -18.77 -9.38
CA ARG A 61 7.44 -18.49 -10.82
C ARG A 61 6.02 -18.14 -11.25
N THR A 62 5.00 -18.72 -10.62
CA THR A 62 3.59 -18.40 -10.91
C THR A 62 3.20 -16.96 -10.52
N PHE A 63 3.93 -16.34 -9.60
CA PHE A 63 3.68 -14.97 -9.16
C PHE A 63 4.44 -13.92 -9.97
N VAL A 64 5.49 -14.30 -10.72
CA VAL A 64 6.33 -13.35 -11.48
C VAL A 64 5.53 -12.41 -12.37
N PRO A 65 4.56 -12.87 -13.19
CA PRO A 65 3.76 -11.96 -14.01
C PRO A 65 2.95 -10.97 -13.16
N ARG A 66 2.51 -11.40 -11.98
CA ARG A 66 1.66 -10.63 -11.07
C ARG A 66 2.43 -9.56 -10.31
N LEU A 67 3.77 -9.59 -10.32
CA LEU A 67 4.62 -8.54 -9.76
C LEU A 67 4.57 -7.24 -10.59
N GLU A 68 3.91 -7.24 -11.75
CA GLU A 68 3.67 -6.02 -12.53
C GLU A 68 2.87 -4.97 -11.77
N ILE A 69 2.08 -5.37 -10.74
CA ILE A 69 1.34 -4.44 -9.87
C ILE A 69 2.25 -3.42 -9.17
N TYR A 70 3.55 -3.70 -9.04
CA TYR A 70 4.51 -2.77 -8.47
C TYR A 70 4.86 -1.63 -9.42
N GLN A 71 4.70 -1.80 -10.74
CA GLN A 71 5.16 -0.81 -11.73
C GLN A 71 4.61 0.60 -11.46
N PRO A 72 3.29 0.82 -11.35
CA PRO A 72 2.77 2.17 -11.10
C PRO A 72 3.22 2.72 -9.74
N TYR A 73 3.32 1.86 -8.71
CA TYR A 73 3.78 2.24 -7.38
C TYR A 73 5.23 2.73 -7.43
N LEU A 74 6.15 1.94 -7.99
CA LEU A 74 7.57 2.25 -8.07
C LEU A 74 7.84 3.50 -8.92
N VAL A 75 7.11 3.67 -10.02
CA VAL A 75 7.26 4.85 -10.90
C VAL A 75 6.83 6.13 -10.18
N LYS A 76 5.76 6.07 -9.37
CA LYS A 76 5.13 7.27 -8.80
C LYS A 76 5.59 7.59 -7.38
N ILE A 77 6.14 6.64 -6.64
CA ILE A 77 6.41 6.79 -5.21
C ILE A 77 7.29 8.01 -4.90
N GLY A 78 8.30 8.30 -5.72
CA GLY A 78 9.16 9.47 -5.52
C GLY A 78 8.38 10.79 -5.55
N SER A 79 7.56 11.01 -6.58
CA SER A 79 6.71 12.20 -6.68
C SER A 79 5.67 12.29 -5.56
N ILE A 80 5.11 11.15 -5.14
CA ILE A 80 4.11 11.09 -4.09
C ILE A 80 4.73 11.41 -2.73
N LEU A 81 5.94 10.93 -2.45
CA LEU A 81 6.67 11.27 -1.23
C LEU A 81 6.99 12.76 -1.16
N GLU A 82 7.38 13.39 -2.27
CA GLU A 82 7.60 14.84 -2.30
C GLU A 82 6.30 15.63 -2.07
N MET A 83 5.18 15.18 -2.62
CA MET A 83 3.87 15.78 -2.33
C MET A 83 3.47 15.60 -0.87
N LEU A 84 3.64 14.38 -0.32
CA LEU A 84 3.36 14.08 1.08
C LEU A 84 4.16 14.98 2.01
N LYS A 85 5.47 15.14 1.77
CA LYS A 85 6.33 16.03 2.55
C LYS A 85 5.83 17.48 2.55
N ARG A 86 5.31 17.97 1.42
CA ARG A 86 4.74 19.33 1.32
C ARG A 86 3.46 19.44 2.14
N LEU A 87 2.54 18.48 2.01
CA LEU A 87 1.28 18.45 2.75
C LEU A 87 1.52 18.37 4.27
N VAL A 88 2.47 17.54 4.70
CA VAL A 88 2.85 17.40 6.13
C VAL A 88 3.50 18.67 6.69
N ARG A 89 4.14 19.50 5.85
CA ARG A 89 4.70 20.80 6.28
C ARG A 89 3.69 21.94 6.24
N ASP A 90 2.62 21.78 5.49
CA ASP A 90 1.55 22.75 5.39
C ASP A 90 0.63 22.63 6.62
N GLU A 91 0.62 23.66 7.45
CA GLU A 91 -0.25 23.74 8.64
C GLU A 91 -1.74 23.86 8.26
N GLY A 92 -2.03 24.35 7.05
CA GLY A 92 -3.40 24.45 6.53
C GLY A 92 -3.91 23.18 5.85
N SER A 93 -3.09 22.12 5.75
CA SER A 93 -3.50 20.87 5.10
C SER A 93 -4.19 19.92 6.08
N ASP A 94 -5.49 19.69 5.88
CA ASP A 94 -6.26 18.70 6.66
C ASP A 94 -5.65 17.29 6.56
N PHE A 95 -5.26 16.87 5.35
CA PHE A 95 -4.60 15.59 5.13
C PHE A 95 -3.22 15.56 5.80
N GLY A 96 -2.45 16.66 5.72
CA GLY A 96 -1.18 16.80 6.42
C GLY A 96 -1.33 16.65 7.93
N GLU A 97 -2.36 17.27 8.51
CA GLU A 97 -2.66 17.17 9.94
C GLU A 97 -3.01 15.74 10.35
N PHE A 98 -3.83 15.04 9.57
CA PHE A 98 -4.09 13.62 9.79
C PHE A 98 -2.80 12.80 9.88
N VAL A 99 -1.87 12.99 8.94
CA VAL A 99 -0.59 12.24 8.93
C VAL A 99 0.23 12.57 10.18
N ARG A 100 0.33 13.86 10.57
CA ARG A 100 1.05 14.29 11.79
C ARG A 100 0.48 13.67 13.06
N ILE A 101 -0.84 13.51 13.14
CA ILE A 101 -1.50 12.85 14.28
C ILE A 101 -1.17 11.36 14.30
N GLN A 102 -1.23 10.68 13.16
CA GLN A 102 -0.92 9.24 13.06
C GLN A 102 0.54 8.92 13.38
N GLU A 103 1.50 9.77 13.00
CA GLU A 103 2.93 9.56 13.33
C GLU A 103 3.25 9.69 14.82
N LYS A 104 2.40 10.37 15.58
CA LYS A 104 2.55 10.55 17.03
C LYS A 104 1.80 9.50 17.86
N SER A 105 1.02 8.64 17.20
CA SER A 105 0.21 7.56 17.82
C SER A 105 0.99 6.26 17.85
#